data_AF-A0A379XT92-F1
#
_entry.id   AF-A0A379XT92-F1
#
_cell.length_a   1.000
_cell.length_b   1.000
_cell.length_c   1.000
_cell.angle_alpha   90.00
_cell.angle_beta   90.00
_cell.angle_gamma   90.00
#
_symmetry.space_group_name_H-M   'P 1'
#
loop_
_entity.id
_entity.type
_entity.pdbx_description
1 polymer ?
#
loop_
_entity_poly.entity_id
_entity_poly.type
_entity_poly.pdbx_seq_one_letter_code
_entity_poly.pdbx_strand_id
1 'polypeptide(L)' 'MSELNEKLATAWEGFTKGDWQNEVNVRDFIQKNYTPYEG' A
#
# COMPACT_ATOMS: atom_id res chain seq x y z
N MET A 1 -14.61 11.41 8.53
CA MET A 1 -14.47 10.72 7.22
C MET A 1 -13.32 11.31 6.39
N SER A 2 -13.09 12.63 6.34
CA SER A 2 -11.94 13.18 5.58
C SER A 2 -10.57 12.88 6.22
N GLU A 3 -10.46 12.95 7.55
CA GLU A 3 -9.17 12.72 8.24
C GLU A 3 -8.62 11.29 8.05
N LEU A 4 -9.50 10.29 7.92
CA LEU A 4 -9.04 8.91 7.70
C LEU A 4 -8.45 8.78 6.29
N ASN A 5 -9.09 9.37 5.29
CA ASN A 5 -8.61 9.36 3.92
C ASN A 5 -7.29 10.11 3.77
N GLU A 6 -7.11 11.22 4.49
CA GLU A 6 -5.84 11.95 4.52
C GLU A 6 -4.72 11.12 5.15
N LYS A 7 -4.99 10.45 6.28
CA LYS A 7 -4.01 9.56 6.93
C LYS A 7 -3.58 8.41 6.01
N LEU A 8 -4.52 7.80 5.29
CA LEU A 8 -4.21 6.74 4.33
C LEU A 8 -3.40 7.28 3.15
N ALA A 9 -3.77 8.43 2.60
CA ALA A 9 -3.04 9.05 1.50
C ALA A 9 -1.59 9.38 1.86
N THR A 10 -1.36 9.95 3.06
CA THR A 10 0.00 10.23 3.55
C THR A 10 0.78 8.95 3.86
N ALA A 11 0.16 7.97 4.53
CA ALA A 11 0.85 6.73 4.89
C ALA A 11 1.18 5.84 3.68
N TRP A 12 0.44 5.99 2.57
CA TRP A 12 0.61 5.18 1.37
C TRP A 12 1.36 5.89 0.24
N GLU A 13 1.89 7.08 0.51
CA GLU A 13 2.68 7.83 -0.45
C GLU A 13 3.92 7.03 -0.90
N GLY A 14 4.10 6.91 -2.21
CA GLY A 14 5.22 6.17 -2.81
C GLY A 14 4.99 4.66 -2.96
N PHE A 15 3.92 4.08 -2.41
CA PHE A 15 3.56 2.69 -2.68
C PHE A 15 2.82 2.52 -4.01
N THR A 16 3.11 1.43 -4.70
CA THR A 16 2.41 0.95 -5.88
C THR A 16 0.97 0.61 -5.53
N LYS A 17 0.03 1.23 -6.26
CA LYS A 17 -1.43 1.03 -6.11
C LYS A 17 -1.85 -0.42 -6.34
N GLY A 18 -2.90 -0.86 -5.65
CA GLY A 18 -3.42 -2.22 -5.78
C GLY A 18 -4.73 -2.45 -5.04
N ASP A 19 -5.20 -3.70 -5.05
CA ASP A 19 -6.46 -4.11 -4.43
C ASP A 19 -6.41 -3.93 -2.92
N TRP A 20 -5.20 -3.98 -2.35
CA TRP A 20 -4.89 -3.69 -0.95
C TRP A 20 -5.36 -2.30 -0.45
N GLN A 21 -5.65 -1.34 -1.35
CA GLN A 21 -6.18 -0.03 -0.98
C GLN A 21 -7.69 -0.05 -0.71
N ASN A 22 -8.41 -1.02 -1.29
CA ASN A 22 -9.87 -1.11 -1.23
C ASN A 22 -10.35 -2.26 -0.34
N GLU A 23 -9.52 -3.27 -0.13
CA GLU A 23 -9.78 -4.41 0.75
C GLU A 23 -8.54 -4.78 1.56
N VAL A 24 -8.73 -5.52 2.66
CA VAL A 24 -7.61 -6.01 3.48
C VAL A 24 -6.88 -7.13 2.73
N ASN A 25 -5.89 -6.76 1.91
CA ASN A 25 -5.13 -7.68 1.08
C ASN A 25 -3.62 -7.45 1.22
N VAL A 26 -3.05 -7.94 2.34
CA VAL A 26 -1.62 -7.78 2.67
C VAL A 26 -0.71 -8.47 1.63
N ARG A 27 -1.19 -9.54 0.99
CA ARG A 27 -0.43 -10.26 -0.05
C ARG A 27 -0.19 -9.38 -1.28
N ASP A 28 -1.25 -8.74 -1.80
CA ASP A 28 -1.14 -7.82 -2.95
C ASP A 28 -0.22 -6.64 -2.63
N PHE A 29 -0.31 -6.08 -1.41
CA PHE A 29 0.57 -5.01 -0.97
C PHE A 29 2.05 -5.41 -1.01
N ILE A 30 2.42 -6.54 -0.39
CA ILE A 30 3.82 -7.00 -0.36
C ILE A 30 4.31 -7.24 -1.78
N GLN A 31 3.57 -7.99 -2.59
CA GLN A 31 3.99 -8.36 -3.95
C GLN A 31 4.24 -7.14 -4.86
N LYS A 32 3.51 -6.04 -4.67
CA LYS A 32 3.65 -4.83 -5.49
C LYS A 32 4.70 -3.84 -4.98
N ASN A 33 5.19 -3.99 -3.75
CA ASN A 33 6.01 -2.97 -3.08
C ASN A 33 7.33 -3.49 -2.50
N TYR A 34 7.58 -4.81 -2.50
CA TYR A 34 8.86 -5.35 -2.07
C TYR A 34 9.92 -5.22 -3.18
N THR A 35 11.16 -4.91 -2.77
CA THR A 35 12.32 -5.00 -3.65
C THR A 35 13.03 -6.33 -3.35
N PRO A 36 13.05 -7.30 -4.28
CA PRO A 36 13.84 -8.50 -4.13
C PRO A 36 15.32 -8.14 -3.90
N TYR A 37 15.96 -8.85 -2.98
CA TYR A 37 17.40 -8.73 -2.74
C TYR A 37 18.04 -10.08 -3.02
N GLU A 38 18.96 -10.11 -3.98
CA GLU A 38 19.60 -11.35 -4.47
C GLU A 38 20.98 -11.63 -3.88
N GLY A 39 21.53 -10.68 -3.09
CA GLY A 39 22.88 -10.76 -2.52
C GLY A 39 23.82 -9.69 -3.08
#